data_AF-A0A1F4PZT0-F1
#
_entry.id   AF-A0A1F4PZT0-F1
#
_cell.length_a   1.000
_cell.length_b   1.000
_cell.length_c   1.000
_cell.angle_alpha   90.00
_cell.angle_beta   90.00
_cell.angle_gamma   90.00
#
_symmetry.space_group_name_H-M   'P 1'
#
loop_
_entity.id
_entity.type
_entity.pdbx_description
1 polymer ?
#
loop_
_entity_poly.entity_id
_entity_poly.type
_entity_poly.pdbx_seq_one_letter_code
_entity_poly.pdbx_strand_id
1 'polypeptide(L)'
;MDIGRGMAPSLVRLTRDLDRWGSVFLEIARTKEIPAVEQILGGLVEWMGSDLLDGWLRLPIPLFEEVSNLSEELFRACQAYLAWIRQAARPISVEDRQPHEALIRNVLDQVHALTERAVGG
;
A
#
# COMPACT_ATOMS: atom_id res chain seq x y z
N MET A 1 21.71 22.95 -7.86
CA MET A 1 20.54 22.10 -7.60
C MET A 1 20.88 21.22 -6.43
N ASP A 2 20.20 21.43 -5.30
CA ASP A 2 20.45 20.74 -4.04
C ASP A 2 19.57 19.49 -4.00
N ILE A 3 20.01 18.44 -4.72
CA ILE A 3 19.24 17.20 -4.94
C ILE A 3 19.06 16.44 -3.61
N GLY A 4 19.95 16.66 -2.62
CA GLY A 4 19.96 15.97 -1.32
C GLY A 4 18.83 16.33 -0.37
N ARG A 5 18.36 17.60 -0.36
CA ARG A 5 17.37 18.08 0.63
C ARG A 5 15.93 17.60 0.39
N GLY A 6 15.60 17.15 -0.83
CA GLY A 6 14.23 16.78 -1.22
C GLY A 6 13.92 15.28 -1.19
N MET A 7 14.93 14.41 -1.06
CA MET A 7 14.77 12.95 -1.20
C MET A 7 14.08 12.33 0.01
N ALA A 8 14.59 12.58 1.23
CA ALA A 8 14.01 12.03 2.45
C ALA A 8 12.53 12.44 2.66
N PRO A 9 12.13 13.71 2.44
CA PRO A 9 10.71 14.09 2.50
C PRO A 9 9.82 13.37 1.47
N SER A 10 10.34 13.10 0.26
CA SER A 10 9.56 12.44 -0.80
C SER A 10 9.35 10.96 -0.50
N LEU A 11 10.38 10.26 -0.03
CA LEU A 11 10.27 8.85 0.36
C LEU A 11 9.34 8.68 1.58
N VAL A 12 9.50 9.53 2.60
CA VAL A 12 8.62 9.52 3.79
C VAL A 12 7.16 9.78 3.41
N ARG A 13 6.90 10.71 2.48
CA ARG A 13 5.55 10.95 1.97
C ARG A 13 4.98 9.70 1.30
N LEU A 14 5.71 9.14 0.32
CA LEU A 14 5.22 8.01 -0.47
C LEU A 14 4.98 6.76 0.38
N THR A 15 5.89 6.45 1.30
CA THR A 15 5.73 5.32 2.22
C THR A 15 4.56 5.53 3.18
N ARG A 16 4.34 6.76 3.69
CA ARG A 16 3.16 7.08 4.50
C ARG A 16 1.85 6.96 3.73
N ASP A 17 1.81 7.42 2.48
CA ASP A 17 0.63 7.31 1.64
C ASP A 17 0.31 5.83 1.36
N LEU A 18 1.33 5.02 1.07
CA LEU A 18 1.19 3.58 0.85
C LEU A 18 0.68 2.85 2.10
N ASP A 19 1.23 3.18 3.28
CA ASP A 19 0.73 2.66 4.56
C ASP A 19 -0.73 3.02 4.80
N ARG A 20 -1.10 4.28 4.53
CA ARG A 20 -2.47 4.75 4.65
C ARG A 20 -3.41 3.97 3.73
N TRP A 21 -3.02 3.71 2.49
CA TRP A 21 -3.84 2.92 1.56
C TRP A 21 -4.12 1.51 2.08
N GLY A 22 -3.09 0.79 2.55
CA GLY A 22 -3.27 -0.55 3.10
C GLY A 22 -4.10 -0.57 4.38
N SER A 23 -3.87 0.40 5.28
CA SER A 23 -4.63 0.54 6.52
C SER A 23 -6.12 0.82 6.29
N VAL A 24 -6.44 1.77 5.41
CA VAL A 24 -7.83 2.09 5.03
C VAL A 24 -8.49 0.92 4.31
N PHE A 25 -7.76 0.22 3.44
CA PHE A 25 -8.28 -0.97 2.79
C PHE A 25 -8.71 -2.02 3.83
N LEU A 26 -7.85 -2.33 4.81
CA LEU A 26 -8.16 -3.31 5.86
C LEU A 26 -9.38 -2.89 6.68
N GLU A 27 -9.49 -1.61 7.04
CA GLU A 27 -10.65 -1.07 7.78
C GLU A 27 -11.95 -1.27 7.00
N ILE A 28 -11.98 -0.85 5.73
CA ILE A 28 -13.18 -0.94 4.88
C ILE A 28 -13.50 -2.40 4.50
N ALA A 29 -12.49 -3.24 4.23
CA ALA A 29 -12.69 -4.65 3.93
C ALA A 29 -13.38 -5.39 5.08
N ARG A 30 -13.23 -4.92 6.32
CA ARG A 30 -13.89 -5.51 7.48
C ARG A 30 -15.38 -5.20 7.57
N THR A 31 -15.84 -4.08 7.01
CA THR A 31 -17.26 -3.68 6.98
C THR A 31 -18.06 -4.46 5.94
N LYS A 32 -17.37 -5.12 5.00
CA LYS A 32 -17.95 -5.96 3.92
C LYS A 32 -18.66 -5.17 2.82
N GLU A 33 -18.47 -3.85 2.74
CA GLU A 33 -19.01 -3.03 1.67
C GLU A 33 -18.14 -3.12 0.41
N ILE A 34 -18.45 -4.10 -0.46
CA ILE A 34 -17.69 -4.35 -1.71
C ILE A 34 -17.49 -3.07 -2.55
N PRO A 35 -18.50 -2.21 -2.77
CA PRO A 35 -18.30 -0.97 -3.52
C PRO A 35 -17.29 -0.01 -2.87
N ALA A 36 -17.26 0.06 -1.54
CA ALA A 36 -16.29 0.88 -0.81
C ALA A 36 -14.88 0.29 -0.96
N VAL A 37 -14.72 -1.03 -0.89
CA VAL A 37 -13.43 -1.70 -1.13
C VAL A 37 -12.92 -1.45 -2.55
N GLU A 38 -13.81 -1.52 -3.55
CA GLU A 38 -13.49 -1.20 -4.95
C GLU A 38 -13.08 0.25 -5.13
N GLN A 39 -13.73 1.19 -4.44
CA GLN A 39 -13.37 2.61 -4.47
C GLN A 39 -11.97 2.84 -3.89
N ILE A 40 -11.62 2.17 -2.78
CA ILE A 40 -10.27 2.26 -2.20
C ILE A 40 -9.21 1.70 -3.18
N LEU A 41 -9.49 0.56 -3.83
CA LEU A 41 -8.60 0.02 -4.85
C LEU A 41 -8.42 0.96 -6.06
N GLY A 42 -9.50 1.59 -6.51
CA GLY A 42 -9.44 2.61 -7.57
C GLY A 42 -8.53 3.77 -7.18
N GLY A 43 -8.67 4.27 -5.94
CA GLY A 43 -7.82 5.34 -5.41
C GLY A 43 -6.34 4.94 -5.29
N LEU A 44 -6.05 3.71 -4.88
CA LEU A 44 -4.68 3.18 -4.87
C LEU A 44 -4.07 3.15 -6.27
N VAL A 45 -4.83 2.68 -7.28
CA VAL A 45 -4.37 2.67 -8.69
C VAL A 45 -4.13 4.08 -9.20
N GLU A 46 -5.02 5.03 -8.87
CA GLU A 46 -4.85 6.44 -9.24
C GLU A 46 -3.57 7.00 -8.62
N TRP A 47 -3.36 6.81 -7.31
CA TRP A 47 -2.13 7.24 -6.62
C TRP A 47 -0.87 6.60 -7.21
N MET A 48 -0.91 5.32 -7.60
CA MET A 48 0.21 4.66 -8.30
C MET A 48 0.49 5.32 -9.65
N GLY A 49 -0.54 5.79 -10.36
CA GLY A 49 -0.43 6.46 -11.66
C GLY A 49 -0.12 7.96 -11.58
N SER A 50 -0.25 8.60 -10.41
CA SER A 50 0.04 10.02 -10.20
C SER A 50 1.23 10.22 -9.25
N ASP A 51 0.99 10.06 -7.96
CA ASP A 51 1.89 10.48 -6.88
C ASP A 51 3.14 9.61 -6.81
N LEU A 52 2.98 8.30 -7.05
CA LEU A 52 4.11 7.38 -7.13
C LEU A 52 4.99 7.73 -8.33
N LEU A 53 4.42 7.93 -9.52
CA LEU A 53 5.17 8.32 -10.73
C LEU A 53 5.88 9.66 -10.55
N ASP A 54 5.29 10.62 -9.87
CA ASP A 54 5.96 11.88 -9.50
C ASP A 54 7.20 11.65 -8.61
N GLY A 55 7.22 10.55 -7.86
CA GLY A 55 8.36 10.07 -7.10
C GLY A 55 9.58 9.73 -7.96
N TRP A 56 9.40 9.31 -9.22
CA TRP A 56 10.48 9.01 -10.16
C TRP A 56 11.44 10.18 -10.33
N LEU A 57 10.90 11.40 -10.34
CA LEU A 57 11.68 12.63 -10.52
C LEU A 57 12.43 13.06 -9.26
N ARG A 58 12.15 12.44 -8.11
CA ARG A 58 12.58 12.90 -6.78
C ARG A 58 13.38 11.88 -5.99
N LEU A 59 13.34 10.60 -6.39
CA LEU A 59 14.03 9.51 -5.72
C LEU A 59 15.16 8.94 -6.58
N PRO A 60 16.25 8.47 -5.97
CA PRO A 60 17.17 7.55 -6.63
C PRO A 60 16.42 6.32 -7.15
N ILE A 61 16.81 5.84 -8.33
CA ILE A 61 16.17 4.69 -9.00
C ILE A 61 15.95 3.50 -8.05
N PRO A 62 16.93 3.03 -7.25
CA PRO A 62 16.73 1.89 -6.37
C PRO A 62 15.61 2.10 -5.32
N LEU A 63 15.51 3.31 -4.76
CA LEU A 63 14.47 3.62 -3.77
C LEU A 63 13.10 3.76 -4.42
N PHE A 64 13.05 4.33 -5.64
CA PHE A 64 11.81 4.36 -6.41
C PHE A 64 11.33 2.94 -6.75
N GLU A 65 12.25 2.06 -7.18
CA GLU A 65 11.94 0.66 -7.50
C GLU A 65 11.44 -0.09 -6.26
N GLU A 66 12.07 0.09 -5.10
CA GLU A 66 11.60 -0.50 -3.84
C GLU A 66 10.16 -0.05 -3.50
N VAL A 67 9.85 1.25 -3.56
CA VAL A 67 8.49 1.75 -3.29
C VAL A 67 7.49 1.25 -4.34
N SER A 68 7.89 1.21 -5.61
CA SER A 68 7.03 0.74 -6.70
C SER A 68 6.69 -0.74 -6.55
N ASN A 69 7.68 -1.57 -6.23
CA ASN A 69 7.48 -2.98 -5.96
C ASN A 69 6.53 -3.22 -4.77
N LEU A 70 6.73 -2.50 -3.66
CA LEU A 70 5.83 -2.58 -2.50
C LEU A 70 4.41 -2.10 -2.84
N SER A 71 4.28 -1.09 -3.70
CA SER A 71 2.97 -0.60 -4.16
C SER A 71 2.23 -1.65 -4.98
N GLU A 72 2.93 -2.33 -5.89
CA GLU A 72 2.36 -3.44 -6.65
C GLU A 72 2.01 -4.64 -5.77
N GLU A 73 2.87 -4.98 -4.81
CA GLU A 73 2.59 -6.06 -3.84
C GLU A 73 1.35 -5.76 -3.00
N LEU A 74 1.23 -4.52 -2.50
CA LEU A 74 0.03 -4.09 -1.79
C LEU A 74 -1.20 -4.22 -2.70
N PHE A 75 -1.13 -3.72 -3.92
CA PHE A 75 -2.24 -3.80 -4.88
C PHE A 75 -2.65 -5.24 -5.15
N ARG A 76 -1.69 -6.15 -5.41
CA ARG A 76 -1.95 -7.59 -5.60
C ARG A 76 -2.60 -8.23 -4.37
N ALA A 77 -2.12 -7.91 -3.17
CA ALA A 77 -2.69 -8.43 -1.92
C ALA A 77 -4.14 -7.94 -1.72
N CYS A 78 -4.40 -6.65 -1.95
CA CYS A 78 -5.74 -6.06 -1.86
C CYS A 78 -6.70 -6.64 -2.91
N GLN A 79 -6.26 -6.86 -4.15
CA GLN A 79 -7.04 -7.53 -5.18
C GLN A 79 -7.38 -8.97 -4.80
N ALA A 80 -6.42 -9.73 -4.30
CA ALA A 80 -6.62 -11.10 -3.84
C ALA A 80 -7.64 -11.14 -2.68
N TYR A 81 -7.55 -10.20 -1.74
CA TYR A 81 -8.52 -10.04 -0.66
C TYR A 81 -9.92 -9.77 -1.22
N LEU A 82 -10.09 -8.80 -2.12
CA LEU A 82 -11.40 -8.48 -2.72
C LEU A 82 -11.98 -9.68 -3.47
N ALA A 83 -11.18 -10.37 -4.27
CA ALA A 83 -11.59 -11.56 -5.00
C ALA A 83 -12.09 -12.66 -4.06
N TRP A 84 -11.44 -12.82 -2.91
CA TRP A 84 -11.87 -13.73 -1.86
C TRP A 84 -13.17 -13.28 -1.18
N ILE A 85 -13.32 -12.01 -0.77
CA ILE A 85 -14.57 -11.50 -0.16
C ILE A 85 -15.78 -11.77 -1.06
N ARG A 86 -15.61 -11.61 -2.38
CA ARG A 86 -16.69 -11.84 -3.37
C ARG A 86 -17.17 -13.29 -3.41
N GLN A 87 -16.31 -14.25 -3.05
CA GLN A 87 -16.57 -15.68 -3.13
C GLN A 87 -16.83 -16.32 -1.76
N ALA A 88 -16.41 -15.68 -0.68
CA ALA A 88 -16.49 -16.23 0.66
C ALA A 88 -17.95 -16.42 1.12
N ALA A 89 -18.22 -17.60 1.69
CA ALA A 89 -19.48 -17.88 2.35
C ALA A 89 -19.74 -16.89 3.49
N ARG A 90 -21.00 -16.49 3.66
CA ARG A 90 -21.41 -15.53 4.71
C ARG A 90 -22.04 -16.29 5.89
N PRO A 91 -21.72 -15.92 7.14
CA PRO A 91 -20.82 -14.84 7.57
C PRO A 91 -19.32 -15.21 7.48
N ILE A 92 -18.49 -14.24 7.08
CA ILE A 92 -17.02 -14.39 7.10
C ILE A 92 -16.50 -14.27 8.53
N SER A 93 -15.84 -15.32 9.03
CA SER A 93 -15.18 -15.36 10.35
C SER A 93 -13.93 -14.49 10.41
N VAL A 94 -13.34 -14.33 11.60
CA VAL A 94 -12.06 -13.61 11.74
C VAL A 94 -10.91 -14.51 11.28
N GLU A 95 -10.99 -15.80 11.58
CA GLU A 95 -10.02 -16.81 11.19
C GLU A 95 -9.86 -16.88 9.67
N ASP A 96 -10.96 -16.82 8.92
CA ASP A 96 -10.91 -16.86 7.45
C ASP A 96 -10.27 -15.61 6.84
N ARG A 97 -10.34 -14.46 7.54
CA ARG A 97 -9.72 -13.19 7.08
C ARG A 97 -8.23 -13.15 7.31
N GLN A 98 -7.75 -13.81 8.36
CA GLN A 98 -6.37 -13.66 8.83
C GLN A 98 -5.31 -13.87 7.75
N PRO A 99 -5.37 -14.93 6.91
CA PRO A 99 -4.39 -15.13 5.85
C PRO A 99 -4.34 -13.97 4.85
N HIS A 100 -5.49 -13.39 4.52
CA HIS A 100 -5.58 -12.27 3.57
C HIS A 100 -5.13 -10.94 4.20
N GLU A 101 -5.52 -10.68 5.45
CA GLU A 101 -5.05 -9.51 6.20
C GLU A 101 -3.53 -9.57 6.44
N ALA A 102 -2.97 -10.77 6.68
CA ALA A 102 -1.54 -10.96 6.92
C ALA A 102 -0.69 -10.60 5.70
N LEU A 103 -1.16 -10.90 4.48
CA LEU A 103 -0.45 -10.50 3.26
C LEU A 103 -0.33 -8.98 3.15
N ILE A 104 -1.41 -8.25 3.41
CA ILE A 104 -1.42 -6.79 3.39
C ILE A 104 -0.50 -6.25 4.49
N ARG A 105 -0.62 -6.75 5.72
CA ARG A 105 0.22 -6.31 6.84
C ARG A 105 1.71 -6.55 6.60
N ASN A 106 2.08 -7.68 5.99
CA ASN A 106 3.47 -7.95 5.64
C ASN A 106 4.04 -6.92 4.64
N VAL A 107 3.22 -6.41 3.72
CA VAL A 107 3.66 -5.30 2.85
C VAL A 107 3.81 -4.03 3.67
N LEU A 108 2.87 -3.72 4.57
CA LEU A 108 2.95 -2.53 5.43
C LEU A 108 4.17 -2.55 6.36
N ASP A 109 4.53 -3.71 6.91
CA ASP A 109 5.74 -3.88 7.73
C ASP A 109 7.01 -3.58 6.92
N GLN A 110 7.07 -4.00 5.65
CA GLN A 110 8.17 -3.68 4.74
C GLN A 110 8.21 -2.19 4.38
N VAL A 111 7.04 -1.55 4.20
CA VAL A 111 6.93 -0.10 3.98
C VAL A 111 7.48 0.66 5.18
N HIS A 112 7.11 0.29 6.40
CA HIS A 112 7.65 0.89 7.63
C HIS A 112 9.17 0.72 7.72
N ALA A 113 9.68 -0.48 7.47
CA ALA A 113 11.11 -0.74 7.49
C ALA A 113 11.87 0.10 6.43
N LEU A 114 11.27 0.35 5.26
CA LEU A 114 11.85 1.27 4.26
C LEU A 114 11.89 2.71 4.77
N THR A 115 10.82 3.20 5.40
CA THR A 115 10.80 4.55 5.99
C THR A 115 11.84 4.71 7.10
N GLU A 116 11.96 3.73 8.00
CA GLU A 116 12.91 3.76 9.11
C GLU A 116 14.37 3.79 8.62
N ARG A 117 14.71 2.96 7.63
CA ARG A 117 16.02 2.96 6.98
C ARG A 117 16.37 4.32 6.37
N ALA A 118 15.38 5.04 5.85
CA ALA A 118 15.56 6.34 5.22
C ALA A 118 15.66 7.52 6.20
N VAL A 119 15.13 7.38 7.42
CA VAL A 119 15.12 8.42 8.46
C VAL A 119 16.25 8.23 9.49
N GLY A 120 16.70 7.00 9.71
CA GLY A 120 17.78 6.67 10.66
C GLY A 120 19.19 6.60 10.06
N GLY A 121 19.34 6.86 8.76
CA GLY A 121 20.61 6.85 8.03
C GLY A 121 21.30 8.20 7.92
#